data_AF-A0A8H3GTL2-F1
#
_entry.id   AF-A0A8H3GTL2-F1
#
_cell.length_a   1.000
_cell.length_b   1.000
_cell.length_c   1.000
_cell.angle_alpha   90.00
_cell.angle_beta   90.00
_cell.angle_gamma   90.00
#
_symmetry.space_group_name_H-M   'P 1'
#
loop_
_entity.id
_entity.type
_entity.pdbx_description
1 polymer ?
#
loop_
_entity_poly.entity_id
_entity_poly.type
_entity_poly.pdbx_seq_one_letter_code
_entity_poly.pdbx_strand_id
1 'polypeptide(L)'
;PPDSTTSNPFTELSDDFKLLLRADSLFYLTGPYDGVKVPFTYREAVEAGRSLYCHDRDGLWCGGIRDPLDVDRFRRYSKAQKIARVLLQSIGQPNASFLELNHGQQRYICARCHDTKPRSWGEIIQHYMEQKQAYLRIQDSASKLVKKGITYNDVHDPEFDKDQPMIKVLELRITDENVVPIRKCNLCTKKPIALGIITSEKKIQRHLAEVHEIDKPELGVHYDVSGRLTFGLEPGFGYDFRDVDDNEPDWEIASGDESDDEFGDGSDDVSGDEEGWIVTTTRGASSE
;
A
#
# COMPACT_ATOMS: atom_id res chain seq x y z
N PRO A 1 10.35 31.32 26.71
CA PRO A 1 10.00 30.15 25.88
C PRO A 1 9.10 30.59 24.71
N PRO A 2 9.52 30.45 23.44
CA PRO A 2 8.64 30.76 22.32
C PRO A 2 7.51 29.70 22.25
N ASP A 3 6.28 30.19 22.14
CA ASP A 3 5.08 29.36 21.96
C ASP A 3 5.20 28.50 20.70
N SER A 4 5.21 27.18 20.88
CA SER A 4 5.15 26.19 19.82
C SER A 4 3.71 26.03 19.29
N THR A 5 2.99 27.12 19.06
CA THR A 5 1.91 27.16 18.08
C THR A 5 2.55 27.17 16.70
N THR A 6 3.10 26.02 16.31
CA THR A 6 3.61 25.76 14.96
C THR A 6 2.41 25.78 14.01
N SER A 7 2.08 26.99 13.55
CA SER A 7 1.19 27.19 12.40
C SER A 7 1.68 26.27 11.29
N ASN A 8 0.81 25.40 10.78
CA ASN A 8 1.13 24.52 9.67
C ASN A 8 1.66 25.41 8.52
N PRO A 9 2.94 25.28 8.11
CA PRO A 9 3.57 26.17 7.14
C PRO A 9 2.91 26.09 5.75
N PHE A 10 1.99 25.15 5.55
CA PHE A 10 1.26 24.95 4.30
C PHE A 10 -0.09 25.67 4.26
N THR A 11 -0.53 26.32 5.35
CA THR A 11 -1.79 27.07 5.36
C THR A 11 -1.78 28.24 4.38
N GLU A 12 -0.61 28.89 4.19
CA GLU A 12 -0.41 30.07 3.33
C GLU A 12 -0.25 29.75 1.82
N LEU A 13 -0.17 28.47 1.43
CA LEU A 13 -0.04 28.11 0.01
C LEU A 13 -1.37 28.32 -0.74
N SER A 14 -1.29 28.80 -1.98
CA SER A 14 -2.47 28.87 -2.85
C SER A 14 -3.04 27.48 -3.13
N ASP A 15 -4.33 27.41 -3.43
CA ASP A 15 -5.00 26.13 -3.69
C ASP A 15 -4.40 25.39 -4.90
N ASP A 16 -3.92 26.12 -5.91
CA ASP A 16 -3.21 25.56 -7.05
C ASP A 16 -1.88 24.90 -6.65
N PHE A 17 -1.11 25.55 -5.75
CA PHE A 17 0.11 24.95 -5.22
C PHE A 17 -0.20 23.75 -4.34
N LYS A 18 -1.24 23.83 -3.50
CA LYS A 18 -1.71 22.70 -2.71
C LYS A 18 -2.07 21.53 -3.62
N LEU A 19 -2.80 21.78 -4.73
CA LEU A 19 -3.16 20.77 -5.72
C LEU A 19 -1.93 20.09 -6.35
N LEU A 20 -0.93 20.88 -6.74
CA LEU A 20 0.32 20.36 -7.32
C LEU A 20 1.11 19.50 -6.32
N LEU A 21 1.09 19.89 -5.04
CA LEU A 21 1.80 19.22 -3.96
C LEU A 21 1.02 18.07 -3.33
N ARG A 22 -0.22 17.82 -3.74
CA ARG A 22 -1.02 16.68 -3.25
C ARG A 22 -0.25 15.38 -3.41
N ALA A 23 -0.35 14.51 -2.42
CA ALA A 23 0.28 13.20 -2.42
C ALA A 23 -0.27 12.26 -3.51
N ASP A 24 -1.47 12.52 -4.04
CA ASP A 24 -2.02 11.80 -5.19
C ASP A 24 -1.68 12.43 -6.55
N SER A 25 -0.94 13.55 -6.59
CA SER A 25 -0.40 14.14 -7.82
C SER A 25 0.88 13.42 -8.27
N LEU A 26 0.68 12.27 -8.92
CA LEU A 26 1.78 11.39 -9.36
C LEU A 26 2.10 11.49 -10.85
N PHE A 27 3.38 11.30 -11.16
CA PHE A 27 3.97 11.38 -12.48
C PHE A 27 4.80 10.13 -12.80
N TYR A 28 5.11 9.92 -14.06
CA TYR A 28 6.19 9.06 -14.51
C TYR A 28 7.00 9.81 -15.58
N LEU A 29 8.26 9.44 -15.72
CA LEU A 29 9.13 10.00 -16.75
C LEU A 29 9.12 9.09 -17.98
N THR A 30 8.89 9.65 -19.16
CA THR A 30 9.13 8.94 -20.42
C THR A 30 10.65 8.84 -20.64
N GLY A 31 11.15 7.65 -20.92
CA GLY A 31 12.57 7.41 -21.15
C GLY A 31 12.78 6.57 -22.41
N PRO A 32 14.04 6.42 -22.88
CA PRO A 32 14.34 5.61 -24.07
C PRO A 32 14.03 4.12 -23.87
N TYR A 33 13.86 3.67 -22.63
CA TYR A 33 13.50 2.30 -22.27
C TYR A 33 12.07 2.27 -21.70
N ASP A 34 11.08 2.12 -22.57
CA ASP A 34 9.63 2.23 -22.31
C ASP A 34 9.02 1.09 -21.45
N GLY A 35 9.81 0.39 -20.62
CA GLY A 35 9.38 -0.87 -20.02
C GLY A 35 8.53 -0.72 -18.74
N VAL A 36 8.96 0.12 -17.79
CA VAL A 36 8.38 0.14 -16.44
C VAL A 36 8.09 1.57 -16.02
N LYS A 37 6.82 1.88 -15.81
CA LYS A 37 6.37 3.17 -15.30
C LYS A 37 6.38 3.13 -13.77
N VAL A 38 7.30 3.90 -13.18
CA VAL A 38 7.40 4.07 -11.72
C VAL A 38 6.68 5.37 -11.33
N PRO A 39 5.82 5.36 -10.29
CA PRO A 39 5.18 6.56 -9.79
C PRO A 39 6.19 7.42 -9.02
N PHE A 40 6.22 8.69 -9.39
CA PHE A 40 6.99 9.72 -8.71
C PHE A 40 6.04 10.81 -8.19
N THR A 41 6.30 11.27 -6.97
CA THR A 41 5.81 12.58 -6.51
C THR A 41 6.43 13.70 -7.35
N TYR A 42 5.88 14.91 -7.29
CA TYR A 42 6.44 16.05 -8.02
C TYR A 42 7.94 16.25 -7.74
N ARG A 43 8.35 16.19 -6.46
CA ARG A 43 9.74 16.33 -6.06
C ARG A 43 10.63 15.24 -6.66
N GLU A 44 10.26 13.98 -6.49
CA GLU A 44 11.04 12.84 -7.02
C GLU A 44 11.13 12.91 -8.55
N ALA A 45 10.06 13.33 -9.23
CA ALA A 45 10.06 13.47 -10.67
C ALA A 45 11.03 14.57 -11.14
N VAL A 46 11.06 15.72 -10.45
CA VAL A 46 12.00 16.81 -10.73
C VAL A 46 13.45 16.37 -10.45
N GLU A 47 13.69 15.64 -9.37
CA GLU A 47 15.01 15.10 -9.04
C GLU A 47 15.47 14.08 -10.08
N ALA A 48 14.60 13.13 -10.44
CA ALA A 48 14.89 12.12 -11.46
C ALA A 48 15.06 12.71 -12.87
N GLY A 49 14.28 13.73 -13.23
CA GLY A 49 14.38 14.43 -14.51
C GLY A 49 15.69 15.21 -14.68
N ARG A 50 16.34 15.60 -13.58
CA ARG A 50 17.67 16.22 -13.56
C ARG A 50 18.82 15.22 -13.50
N SER A 51 18.52 13.95 -13.20
CA SER A 51 19.50 12.90 -12.92
C SER A 51 19.71 11.97 -14.12
N LEU A 52 19.86 12.53 -15.31
CA LEU A 52 20.44 11.77 -16.40
C LEU A 52 21.94 11.86 -16.25
N TYR A 53 22.53 10.70 -15.96
CA TYR A 53 23.95 10.45 -16.07
C TYR A 53 24.37 10.85 -17.48
N CYS A 54 24.93 12.05 -17.65
CA CYS A 54 25.71 12.37 -18.82
C CYS A 54 27.02 11.60 -18.69
N HIS A 55 27.05 10.38 -19.24
CA HIS A 55 28.31 9.80 -19.64
C HIS A 55 28.79 10.62 -20.84
N ASP A 56 29.98 11.20 -20.77
CA ASP A 56 30.64 11.60 -22.00
C ASP A 56 30.92 10.36 -22.87
N ARG A 57 31.35 10.56 -24.11
CA ARG A 57 31.72 9.46 -25.02
C ARG A 57 32.84 8.57 -24.45
N ASP A 58 33.56 9.03 -23.44
CA ASP A 58 34.70 8.36 -22.81
C ASP A 58 34.33 7.67 -21.49
N GLY A 59 33.05 7.69 -21.09
CA GLY A 59 32.54 7.07 -19.88
C GLY A 59 32.98 7.75 -18.59
N LEU A 60 33.61 8.93 -18.65
CA LEU A 60 33.97 9.68 -17.46
C LEU A 60 32.73 10.37 -16.89
N TRP A 61 32.61 10.32 -15.57
CA TRP A 61 31.61 11.06 -14.82
C TRP A 61 31.91 12.56 -14.95
N CYS A 62 31.29 13.21 -15.93
CA CYS A 62 31.28 14.66 -16.00
C CYS A 62 30.35 15.18 -14.92
N GLY A 63 30.88 15.38 -13.72
CA GLY A 63 30.21 16.18 -12.69
C GLY A 63 30.15 17.63 -13.17
N GLY A 64 29.19 17.98 -14.02
CA GLY A 64 29.17 19.30 -14.63
C GLY A 64 27.89 19.56 -15.40
N ILE A 65 27.10 20.49 -14.87
CA ILE A 65 25.87 21.06 -15.43
C ILE A 65 24.69 20.07 -15.37
N ARG A 66 23.77 20.33 -14.43
CA ARG A 66 22.45 19.70 -14.46
C ARG A 66 21.78 20.19 -15.74
N ASP A 67 21.48 19.27 -16.65
CA ASP A 67 20.66 19.60 -17.82
C ASP A 67 19.39 20.34 -17.36
N PRO A 68 18.92 21.30 -18.18
CA PRO A 68 17.62 21.91 -17.94
C PRO A 68 16.57 20.82 -17.73
N LEU A 69 15.66 21.05 -16.79
CA LEU A 69 14.57 20.12 -16.52
C LEU A 69 13.75 19.94 -17.81
N ASP A 70 13.84 18.76 -18.41
CA ASP A 70 13.05 18.41 -19.59
C ASP A 70 11.61 18.08 -19.16
N VAL A 71 10.79 19.13 -19.07
CA VAL A 71 9.37 19.05 -18.70
C VAL A 71 8.55 18.21 -19.70
N ASP A 72 9.01 18.08 -20.94
CA ASP A 72 8.32 17.31 -21.98
C ASP A 72 8.38 15.80 -21.71
N ARG A 73 9.20 15.35 -20.77
CA ARG A 73 9.25 13.95 -20.33
C ARG A 73 8.30 13.63 -19.19
N PHE A 74 7.69 14.64 -18.59
CA PHE A 74 6.78 14.45 -17.47
C PHE A 74 5.41 14.04 -18.01
N ARG A 75 4.92 12.90 -17.53
CA ARG A 75 3.57 12.43 -17.84
C ARG A 75 2.82 12.15 -16.55
N ARG A 76 1.57 12.60 -16.51
CA ARG A 76 0.66 12.31 -15.40
C ARG A 76 0.40 10.80 -15.33
N TYR A 77 0.47 10.22 -14.14
CA TYR A 77 0.28 8.79 -13.95
C TYR A 77 -1.10 8.44 -13.39
N SER A 78 -2.16 8.61 -14.18
CA SER A 78 -3.55 8.51 -13.71
C SER A 78 -3.90 7.21 -12.97
N LYS A 79 -3.29 6.06 -13.33
CA LYS A 79 -3.49 4.79 -12.61
C LYS A 79 -2.94 4.84 -11.19
N ALA A 80 -1.72 5.34 -11.02
CA ALA A 80 -1.09 5.50 -9.71
C ALA A 80 -1.88 6.51 -8.86
N GLN A 81 -2.37 7.61 -9.46
CA GLN A 81 -3.18 8.61 -8.74
C GLN A 81 -4.46 8.03 -8.15
N LYS A 82 -5.14 7.13 -8.88
CA LYS A 82 -6.34 6.44 -8.37
C LYS A 82 -6.00 5.62 -7.13
N ILE A 83 -4.91 4.85 -7.16
CA ILE A 83 -4.46 4.07 -6.00
C ILE A 83 -4.08 4.99 -4.84
N ALA A 84 -3.31 6.04 -5.11
CA ALA A 84 -2.89 6.99 -4.09
C ALA A 84 -4.08 7.61 -3.33
N ARG A 85 -5.16 7.97 -4.02
CA ARG A 85 -6.39 8.50 -3.37
C ARG A 85 -7.00 7.51 -2.40
N VAL A 86 -7.11 6.25 -2.82
CA VAL A 86 -7.64 5.18 -1.98
C VAL A 86 -6.73 4.97 -0.76
N LEU A 87 -5.41 4.94 -0.95
CA LEU A 87 -4.46 4.80 0.15
C LEU A 87 -4.53 5.99 1.13
N LEU A 88 -4.61 7.22 0.62
CA LEU A 88 -4.78 8.43 1.42
C LEU A 88 -6.09 8.41 2.23
N GLN A 89 -7.17 7.95 1.61
CA GLN A 89 -8.45 7.78 2.30
C GLN A 89 -8.33 6.73 3.42
N SER A 90 -7.62 5.62 3.19
CA SER A 90 -7.44 4.57 4.19
C SER A 90 -6.67 5.00 5.45
N ILE A 91 -5.88 6.08 5.36
CA ILE A 91 -5.17 6.68 6.50
C ILE A 91 -5.84 7.96 7.01
N GLY A 92 -7.07 8.27 6.55
CA GLY A 92 -7.82 9.44 6.99
C GLY A 92 -7.27 10.78 6.49
N GLN A 93 -6.46 10.79 5.44
CA GLN A 93 -5.78 12.00 4.93
C GLN A 93 -6.00 12.21 3.41
N PRO A 94 -7.25 12.30 2.91
CA PRO A 94 -7.57 12.34 1.48
C PRO A 94 -6.95 13.51 0.70
N ASN A 95 -6.57 14.58 1.40
CA ASN A 95 -6.01 15.81 0.81
C ASN A 95 -4.57 16.08 1.25
N ALA A 96 -3.88 15.11 1.86
CA ALA A 96 -2.48 15.30 2.27
C ALA A 96 -1.59 15.63 1.06
N SER A 97 -0.63 16.50 1.32
CA SER A 97 0.49 16.78 0.42
C SER A 97 1.60 15.74 0.60
N PHE A 98 2.44 15.55 -0.42
CA PHE A 98 3.60 14.67 -0.28
C PHE A 98 4.62 15.21 0.74
N LEU A 99 4.57 16.50 1.08
CA LEU A 99 5.43 17.10 2.10
C LEU A 99 4.97 16.69 3.50
N GLU A 100 3.66 16.71 3.77
CA GLU A 100 3.07 16.20 5.00
C GLU A 100 3.36 14.71 5.19
N LEU A 101 3.25 13.92 4.11
CA LEU A 101 3.55 12.48 4.12
C LEU A 101 5.03 12.12 4.24
N ASN A 102 5.94 13.05 3.90
CA ASN A 102 7.39 12.81 3.95
C ASN A 102 8.07 13.51 5.12
N HIS A 103 7.31 14.15 6.01
CA HIS A 103 7.85 14.76 7.20
C HIS A 103 8.46 13.67 8.09
N GLY A 104 9.78 13.72 8.32
CA GLY A 104 10.47 12.76 9.19
C GLY A 104 10.78 11.39 8.58
N GLN A 105 10.91 11.27 7.25
CA GLN A 105 11.24 10.00 6.57
C GLN A 105 10.23 8.87 6.86
N GLN A 106 8.96 9.26 7.02
CA GLN A 106 7.87 8.34 7.30
C GLN A 106 7.86 7.20 6.27
N ARG A 107 7.80 5.96 6.80
CA ARG A 107 7.73 4.76 5.99
C ARG A 107 6.33 4.16 6.10
N TYR A 108 5.90 3.54 5.04
CA TYR A 108 4.62 2.88 4.92
C TYR A 108 4.83 1.39 4.78
N ILE A 109 3.90 0.62 5.32
CA ILE A 109 3.82 -0.82 5.10
C ILE A 109 2.46 -1.17 4.54
N CYS A 110 2.42 -2.23 3.76
CA CYS A 110 1.16 -2.82 3.35
C CYS A 110 0.54 -3.54 4.57
N ALA A 111 -0.68 -3.17 4.92
CA ALA A 111 -1.41 -3.80 6.01
C ALA A 111 -2.24 -5.02 5.56
N ARG A 112 -2.37 -5.22 4.24
CA ARG A 112 -3.20 -6.26 3.61
C ARG A 112 -2.48 -7.55 3.24
N CYS A 113 -1.15 -7.55 3.25
CA CYS A 113 -0.41 -8.72 2.79
C CYS A 113 0.75 -9.07 3.71
N HIS A 114 1.43 -10.15 3.38
CA HIS A 114 2.58 -10.65 4.14
C HIS A 114 3.83 -9.79 3.97
N ASP A 115 3.88 -8.96 2.92
CA ASP A 115 5.02 -8.09 2.61
C ASP A 115 4.95 -6.80 3.44
N THR A 116 5.60 -6.87 4.60
CA THR A 116 5.71 -5.74 5.54
C THR A 116 6.98 -4.93 5.33
N LYS A 117 7.64 -5.02 4.15
CA LYS A 117 8.83 -4.21 3.90
C LYS A 117 8.47 -2.71 3.99
N PRO A 118 9.22 -1.92 4.77
CA PRO A 118 9.05 -0.46 4.80
C PRO A 118 9.28 0.16 3.42
N ARG A 119 8.40 1.07 3.04
CA ARG A 119 8.36 1.71 1.72
C ARG A 119 8.20 3.21 1.85
N SER A 120 8.78 3.97 0.92
CA SER A 120 8.36 5.36 0.68
C SER A 120 6.93 5.41 0.15
N TRP A 121 6.37 6.62 0.07
CA TRP A 121 5.05 6.83 -0.52
C TRP A 121 4.96 6.31 -1.97
N GLY A 122 5.92 6.66 -2.84
CA GLY A 122 5.94 6.15 -4.21
C GLY A 122 6.09 4.62 -4.28
N GLU A 123 6.91 4.03 -3.42
CA GLU A 123 7.12 2.58 -3.36
C GLU A 123 5.87 1.82 -2.90
N ILE A 124 5.08 2.34 -1.94
CA ILE A 124 3.86 1.67 -1.50
C ILE A 124 2.75 1.75 -2.55
N ILE A 125 2.66 2.86 -3.30
CA ILE A 125 1.75 2.97 -4.45
C ILE A 125 2.15 1.97 -5.53
N GLN A 126 3.44 1.89 -5.85
CA GLN A 126 3.97 0.92 -6.82
C GLN A 126 3.67 -0.53 -6.40
N HIS A 127 3.81 -0.85 -5.11
CA HIS A 127 3.43 -2.16 -4.57
C HIS A 127 1.98 -2.50 -4.91
N TYR A 128 1.02 -1.62 -4.60
CA TYR A 128 -0.40 -1.85 -4.91
C TYR A 128 -0.68 -2.00 -6.42
N MET A 129 0.06 -1.28 -7.28
CA MET A 129 -0.02 -1.45 -8.73
C MET A 129 0.42 -2.84 -9.18
N GLU A 130 1.56 -3.31 -8.66
CA GLU A 130 2.12 -4.61 -8.98
C GLU A 130 1.24 -5.75 -8.48
N GLN A 131 0.67 -5.62 -7.29
CA GLN A 131 -0.24 -6.62 -6.73
C GLN A 131 -1.52 -6.72 -7.54
N LYS A 132 -2.14 -5.58 -7.90
CA LYS A 132 -3.30 -5.56 -8.80
C LYS A 132 -3.00 -6.19 -10.16
N GLN A 133 -1.83 -5.92 -10.74
CA GLN A 133 -1.42 -6.55 -12.00
C GLN A 133 -1.14 -8.05 -11.83
N ALA A 134 -0.55 -8.47 -10.71
CA ALA A 134 -0.34 -9.88 -10.40
C ALA A 134 -1.68 -10.62 -10.26
N TYR A 135 -2.63 -10.07 -9.52
CA TYR A 135 -3.98 -10.60 -9.38
C TYR A 135 -4.66 -10.79 -10.75
N LEU A 136 -4.69 -9.74 -11.59
CA LEU A 136 -5.30 -9.84 -12.93
C LEU A 136 -4.68 -10.96 -13.78
N ARG A 137 -3.35 -11.09 -13.79
CA ARG A 137 -2.67 -12.19 -14.50
C ARG A 137 -3.03 -13.58 -13.95
N ILE A 138 -3.28 -13.68 -12.65
CA ILE A 138 -3.71 -14.93 -12.01
C ILE A 138 -5.15 -15.25 -12.40
N GLN A 139 -6.02 -14.24 -12.44
CA GLN A 139 -7.43 -14.38 -12.85
C GLN A 139 -7.59 -14.78 -14.32
N ASP A 140 -6.68 -14.37 -15.21
CA ASP A 140 -6.64 -14.88 -16.60
C ASP A 140 -6.54 -16.42 -16.67
N SER A 141 -6.10 -17.06 -15.58
CA SER A 141 -6.01 -18.51 -15.44
C SER A 141 -6.90 -19.07 -14.32
N ALA A 142 -7.95 -18.34 -13.92
CA ALA A 142 -8.87 -18.73 -12.83
C ALA A 142 -9.45 -20.14 -13.01
N SER A 143 -9.89 -20.49 -14.23
CA SER A 143 -10.44 -21.82 -14.52
C SER A 143 -9.45 -22.97 -14.23
N LYS A 144 -8.14 -22.74 -14.39
CA LYS A 144 -7.09 -23.73 -14.06
C LYS A 144 -6.84 -23.83 -12.57
N LEU A 145 -7.04 -22.73 -11.82
CA LEU A 145 -6.93 -22.71 -10.36
C LEU A 145 -8.10 -23.46 -9.71
N VAL A 146 -9.33 -23.19 -10.17
CA VAL A 146 -10.54 -23.88 -9.70
C VAL A 146 -10.42 -25.39 -9.91
N LYS A 147 -9.95 -25.85 -11.08
CA LYS A 147 -9.70 -27.28 -11.35
C LYS A 147 -8.67 -27.93 -10.40
N LYS A 148 -7.80 -27.12 -9.78
CA LYS A 148 -6.81 -27.57 -8.78
C LYS A 148 -7.29 -27.34 -7.34
N GLY A 149 -8.51 -26.86 -7.14
CA GLY A 149 -9.04 -26.48 -5.83
C GLY A 149 -8.25 -25.34 -5.19
N ILE A 150 -7.76 -24.39 -5.98
CA ILE A 150 -7.01 -23.22 -5.48
C ILE A 150 -7.86 -21.97 -5.68
N THR A 151 -8.16 -21.27 -4.59
CA THR A 151 -8.70 -19.91 -4.61
C THR A 151 -7.55 -18.88 -4.56
N TYR A 152 -7.75 -17.69 -5.11
CA TYR A 152 -6.79 -16.59 -5.01
C TYR A 152 -7.54 -15.25 -4.97
N ASN A 153 -7.63 -14.67 -3.77
CA ASN A 153 -8.36 -13.43 -3.51
C ASN A 153 -7.49 -12.18 -3.68
N ASP A 154 -8.10 -11.06 -4.07
CA ASP A 154 -7.45 -9.75 -4.14
C ASP A 154 -7.52 -9.07 -2.77
N VAL A 155 -6.58 -9.40 -1.89
CA VAL A 155 -6.49 -8.77 -0.56
C VAL A 155 -6.16 -7.28 -0.64
N HIS A 156 -5.73 -6.79 -1.80
CA HIS A 156 -5.40 -5.39 -2.04
C HIS A 156 -6.59 -4.59 -2.60
N ASP A 157 -7.75 -5.22 -2.82
CA ASP A 157 -9.00 -4.54 -3.13
C ASP A 157 -9.54 -3.84 -1.87
N PRO A 158 -9.83 -2.53 -1.90
CA PRO A 158 -10.43 -1.81 -0.77
C PRO A 158 -11.73 -2.44 -0.26
N GLU A 159 -12.47 -3.13 -1.14
CA GLU A 159 -13.74 -3.76 -0.78
C GLU A 159 -13.57 -5.15 -0.15
N PHE A 160 -12.37 -5.72 -0.15
CA PHE A 160 -12.12 -7.08 0.36
C PHE A 160 -12.40 -7.19 1.87
N ASP A 161 -11.95 -6.21 2.64
CA ASP A 161 -12.21 -6.10 4.07
C ASP A 161 -12.21 -4.61 4.42
N LYS A 162 -13.35 -4.04 4.78
CA LYS A 162 -13.53 -2.59 4.95
C LYS A 162 -12.99 -2.08 6.28
N ASP A 163 -12.81 -2.98 7.24
CA ASP A 163 -12.48 -2.63 8.62
C ASP A 163 -10.96 -2.53 8.80
N GLN A 164 -10.19 -3.22 7.95
CA GLN A 164 -8.73 -3.16 7.98
C GLN A 164 -8.19 -2.01 7.11
N PRO A 165 -7.19 -1.23 7.58
CA PRO A 165 -6.57 -0.20 6.76
C PRO A 165 -5.76 -0.83 5.61
N MET A 166 -5.59 -0.11 4.50
CA MET A 166 -4.78 -0.59 3.38
C MET A 166 -3.28 -0.48 3.67
N ILE A 167 -2.89 0.61 4.31
CA ILE A 167 -1.50 0.86 4.69
C ILE A 167 -1.45 1.30 6.14
N LYS A 168 -0.31 1.03 6.77
CA LYS A 168 0.02 1.57 8.09
C LYS A 168 1.26 2.43 7.98
N VAL A 169 1.28 3.48 8.78
CA VAL A 169 2.49 4.26 9.04
C VAL A 169 3.39 3.42 9.95
N LEU A 170 4.65 3.28 9.56
CA LEU A 170 5.62 2.56 10.37
C LEU A 170 6.05 3.42 11.55
N GLU A 171 5.73 2.96 12.75
CA GLU A 171 6.32 3.46 13.98
C GLU A 171 7.66 2.74 14.21
N LEU A 172 8.77 3.49 14.26
CA LEU A 172 10.07 2.93 14.56
C LEU A 172 10.10 2.48 16.01
N ARG A 173 10.07 1.16 16.23
CA ARG A 173 10.34 0.53 17.53
C ARG A 173 11.54 -0.38 17.37
N ILE A 174 12.55 -0.18 18.22
CA ILE A 174 13.72 -1.05 18.28
C ILE A 174 13.27 -2.34 18.97
N THR A 175 13.35 -3.46 18.27
CA THR A 175 13.07 -4.77 18.86
C THR A 175 14.31 -5.64 18.92
N ASP A 176 14.35 -6.47 19.95
CA ASP A 176 15.30 -7.56 20.06
C ASP A 176 15.14 -8.55 18.90
N GLU A 177 16.27 -8.94 18.32
CA GLU A 177 16.42 -9.86 17.21
C GLU A 177 15.94 -11.27 17.61
N ASN A 178 14.64 -11.51 17.45
CA ASN A 178 14.10 -12.86 17.58
C ASN A 178 14.19 -13.56 16.22
N VAL A 179 14.87 -14.70 16.20
CA VAL A 179 14.88 -15.59 15.04
C VAL A 179 13.49 -16.18 14.86
N VAL A 180 12.73 -15.68 13.88
CA VAL A 180 11.40 -16.19 13.57
C VAL A 180 11.48 -17.27 12.48
N PRO A 181 10.86 -18.44 12.68
CA PRO A 181 10.79 -19.47 11.64
C PRO A 181 10.12 -18.94 10.37
N ILE A 182 10.77 -19.16 9.22
CA ILE A 182 10.24 -18.80 7.91
C ILE A 182 9.62 -20.00 7.19
N ARG A 183 8.46 -19.75 6.61
CA ARG A 183 7.61 -20.72 5.93
C ARG A 183 7.36 -20.27 4.50
N LYS A 184 7.12 -21.24 3.62
CA LYS A 184 6.82 -21.01 2.21
C LYS A 184 5.41 -21.48 1.87
N CYS A 185 4.64 -20.69 1.15
CA CYS A 185 3.32 -21.09 0.66
C CYS A 185 3.47 -22.05 -0.51
N ASN A 186 2.95 -23.28 -0.38
CA ASN A 186 3.01 -24.28 -1.45
C ASN A 186 2.06 -23.93 -2.59
N LEU A 187 0.93 -23.26 -2.30
CA LEU A 187 -0.07 -22.89 -3.31
C LEU A 187 0.44 -21.80 -4.26
N CYS A 188 1.06 -20.75 -3.70
CA CYS A 188 1.64 -19.66 -4.48
C CYS A 188 2.88 -20.06 -5.31
N THR A 189 3.42 -21.26 -5.13
CA THR A 189 4.51 -21.79 -5.99
C THR A 189 3.98 -22.49 -7.24
N LYS A 190 2.70 -22.89 -7.23
CA LYS A 190 2.09 -23.62 -8.34
C LYS A 190 1.80 -22.65 -9.49
N LYS A 191 1.93 -23.13 -10.72
CA LYS A 191 1.42 -22.40 -11.90
C LYS A 191 -0.11 -22.39 -11.90
N PRO A 192 -0.76 -21.27 -12.23
CA PRO A 192 -0.23 -20.02 -12.82
C PRO A 192 0.35 -18.97 -11.84
N ILE A 193 0.17 -19.10 -10.52
CA ILE A 193 0.53 -18.04 -9.55
C ILE A 193 2.02 -17.73 -9.57
N ALA A 194 2.86 -18.74 -9.29
CA ALA A 194 4.33 -18.66 -9.35
C ALA A 194 4.97 -17.42 -8.67
N LEU A 195 4.37 -16.91 -7.59
CA LEU A 195 4.89 -15.77 -6.82
C LEU A 195 5.91 -16.20 -5.75
N GLY A 196 5.80 -17.44 -5.24
CA GLY A 196 6.77 -17.99 -4.29
C GLY A 196 6.81 -17.27 -2.93
N ILE A 197 5.65 -17.09 -2.30
CA ILE A 197 5.53 -16.40 -1.01
C ILE A 197 6.32 -17.11 0.10
N ILE A 198 7.23 -16.38 0.75
CA ILE A 198 8.03 -16.81 1.90
C ILE A 198 7.92 -15.74 3.00
N THR A 199 7.51 -16.13 4.20
CA THR A 199 7.30 -15.19 5.32
C THR A 199 7.31 -15.94 6.66
N SER A 200 7.09 -15.27 7.79
CA SER A 200 7.00 -15.93 9.10
C SER A 200 5.79 -16.85 9.21
N GLU A 201 5.79 -17.77 10.18
CA GLU A 201 4.67 -18.70 10.38
C GLU A 201 3.32 -18.01 10.64
N LYS A 202 3.26 -16.99 11.52
CA LYS A 202 2.03 -16.21 11.73
C LYS A 202 1.53 -15.57 10.43
N LYS A 203 2.44 -14.97 9.65
CA LYS A 203 2.11 -14.30 8.39
C LYS A 203 1.71 -15.28 7.28
N ILE A 204 2.26 -16.49 7.24
CA ILE A 204 1.86 -17.49 6.23
C ILE A 204 0.48 -18.05 6.52
N GLN A 205 0.13 -18.25 7.79
CA GLN A 205 -1.21 -18.69 8.18
C GLN A 205 -2.25 -17.65 7.80
N ARG A 206 -2.02 -16.37 8.13
CA ARG A 206 -2.87 -15.26 7.69
C ARG A 206 -3.01 -15.20 6.17
N HIS A 207 -1.90 -15.30 5.44
CA HIS A 207 -1.92 -15.35 3.98
C HIS A 207 -2.77 -16.49 3.42
N LEU A 208 -2.69 -17.69 4.01
CA LEU A 208 -3.47 -18.84 3.56
C LEU A 208 -4.96 -18.66 3.85
N ALA A 209 -5.34 -18.05 4.97
CA ALA A 209 -6.72 -17.71 5.27
C ALA A 209 -7.27 -16.65 4.29
N GLU A 210 -6.59 -15.51 4.15
CA GLU A 210 -7.11 -14.37 3.39
C GLU A 210 -7.02 -14.58 1.86
N VAL A 211 -5.90 -15.08 1.36
CA VAL A 211 -5.66 -15.22 -0.09
C VAL A 211 -6.23 -16.54 -0.63
N HIS A 212 -6.18 -17.61 0.16
CA HIS A 212 -6.53 -18.96 -0.30
C HIS A 212 -7.78 -19.56 0.38
N GLU A 213 -8.42 -18.85 1.31
CA GLU A 213 -9.62 -19.31 2.05
C GLU A 213 -9.39 -20.62 2.82
N ILE A 214 -8.22 -20.75 3.45
CA ILE A 214 -7.83 -21.94 4.24
C ILE A 214 -7.70 -21.55 5.72
N ASP A 215 -8.77 -21.80 6.48
CA ASP A 215 -8.82 -21.50 7.91
C ASP A 215 -7.88 -22.39 8.76
N LYS A 216 -7.65 -23.62 8.31
CA LYS A 216 -6.84 -24.63 9.01
C LYS A 216 -5.71 -25.12 8.11
N PRO A 217 -4.63 -24.33 7.95
CA PRO A 217 -3.52 -24.69 7.10
C PRO A 217 -2.72 -25.87 7.69
N GLU A 218 -2.17 -26.72 6.83
CA GLU A 218 -1.47 -27.95 7.21
C GLU A 218 -0.02 -27.89 6.72
N LEU A 219 0.93 -28.15 7.61
CA LEU A 219 2.36 -28.21 7.27
C LEU A 219 2.64 -29.39 6.33
N GLY A 220 3.43 -29.16 5.29
CA GLY A 220 3.73 -30.12 4.22
C GLY A 220 2.69 -30.12 3.10
N VAL A 221 1.46 -29.64 3.35
CA VAL A 221 0.39 -29.55 2.34
C VAL A 221 0.26 -28.11 1.84
N HIS A 222 -0.14 -27.19 2.72
CA HIS A 222 -0.45 -25.80 2.40
C HIS A 222 0.79 -24.91 2.45
N TYR A 223 1.69 -25.18 3.40
CA TYR A 223 2.97 -24.50 3.54
C TYR A 223 4.07 -25.46 3.98
N ASP A 224 5.32 -25.08 3.79
CA ASP A 224 6.49 -25.90 4.14
C ASP A 224 7.58 -25.07 4.84
N VAL A 225 8.52 -25.76 5.49
CA VAL A 225 9.78 -25.18 5.98
C VAL A 225 10.55 -24.63 4.76
N SER A 226 10.88 -23.34 4.77
CA SER A 226 11.78 -22.82 3.73
C SER A 226 13.19 -23.37 3.99
N GLY A 227 13.74 -24.15 3.06
CA GLY A 227 15.09 -24.72 3.19
C GLY A 227 16.24 -23.70 3.16
N ARG A 228 15.94 -22.39 3.12
CA ARG A 228 16.93 -21.32 3.28
C ARG A 228 16.95 -20.84 4.73
N LEU A 229 18.17 -20.57 5.19
CA LEU A 229 18.52 -20.06 6.52
C LEU A 229 17.52 -19.03 7.05
N THR A 230 17.30 -19.13 8.36
CA THR A 230 16.69 -18.13 9.25
C THR A 230 16.83 -16.70 8.71
N PHE A 231 15.74 -15.94 8.69
CA PHE A 231 15.77 -14.49 8.44
C PHE A 231 16.52 -13.83 9.61
N GLY A 232 17.85 -13.82 9.54
CA GLY A 232 18.64 -12.84 10.27
C GLY A 232 18.46 -11.54 9.53
N LEU A 233 17.68 -10.62 10.10
CA LEU A 233 17.87 -9.21 9.76
C LEU A 233 19.34 -8.91 10.05
N GLU A 234 20.04 -8.23 9.14
CA GLU A 234 21.34 -7.68 9.47
C GLU A 234 21.21 -6.89 10.78
N PRO A 235 22.21 -6.99 11.69
CA PRO A 235 22.11 -6.35 12.99
C PRO A 235 21.89 -4.85 12.82
N GLY A 236 20.72 -4.35 13.28
CA GLY A 236 20.42 -2.92 13.32
C GLY A 236 19.03 -2.44 12.85
N PHE A 237 18.19 -3.27 12.21
CA PHE A 237 16.84 -2.84 11.77
C PHE A 237 15.77 -3.92 11.95
N GLY A 238 15.48 -4.27 13.20
CA GLY A 238 14.26 -4.99 13.60
C GLY A 238 13.06 -4.06 13.54
N TYR A 239 12.17 -4.22 12.57
CA TYR A 239 10.87 -3.54 12.56
C TYR A 239 9.84 -4.43 13.26
N ASP A 240 9.26 -3.94 14.36
CA ASP A 240 8.16 -4.65 15.01
C ASP A 240 6.89 -4.55 14.15
N PHE A 241 6.29 -5.70 13.85
CA PHE A 241 4.96 -5.80 13.25
C PHE A 241 4.05 -6.67 14.11
N ARG A 242 4.25 -6.71 15.44
CA ARG A 242 3.23 -7.25 16.33
C ARG A 242 1.94 -6.51 15.99
N ASP A 243 1.03 -7.23 15.34
CA ASP A 243 -0.39 -6.89 15.34
C ASP A 243 -0.67 -6.63 16.82
N VAL A 244 -1.01 -5.38 17.15
CA VAL A 244 -1.53 -5.04 18.46
C VAL A 244 -2.77 -5.92 18.57
N ASP A 245 -2.62 -7.08 19.20
CA ASP A 245 -3.74 -7.89 19.66
C ASP A 245 -4.66 -6.95 20.43
N ASP A 246 -5.97 -7.15 20.25
CA ASP A 246 -7.13 -6.38 20.72
C ASP A 246 -7.21 -6.20 22.25
N ASN A 247 -6.13 -5.79 22.88
CA ASN A 247 -6.14 -5.29 24.24
C ASN A 247 -6.51 -3.81 24.16
N GLU A 248 -7.79 -3.56 23.84
CA GLU A 248 -8.42 -2.30 24.21
C GLU A 248 -8.12 -2.04 25.69
N PRO A 249 -7.55 -0.89 26.06
CA PRO A 249 -7.62 -0.48 27.45
C PRO A 249 -9.09 -0.27 27.79
N ASP A 250 -9.61 -0.97 28.80
CA ASP A 250 -10.87 -0.65 29.47
C ASP A 250 -10.76 0.79 29.99
N TRP A 251 -11.19 1.76 29.17
CA TRP A 251 -11.53 3.08 29.66
C TRP A 251 -12.98 2.98 30.14
N GLU A 252 -13.13 2.62 31.41
CA GLU A 252 -14.38 2.81 32.12
C GLU A 252 -14.84 4.26 31.91
N ILE A 253 -15.96 4.39 31.19
CA ILE A 253 -16.68 5.64 30.98
C ILE A 253 -17.22 6.09 32.32
N ALA A 254 -16.53 7.03 32.95
CA ALA A 254 -17.15 7.87 33.95
C ALA A 254 -18.19 8.74 33.25
N SER A 255 -19.45 8.32 33.38
CA SER A 255 -20.65 9.10 33.13
C SER A 255 -20.54 10.48 33.80
N GLY A 256 -20.59 11.52 32.98
CA GLY A 256 -20.70 12.92 33.39
C GLY A 256 -21.74 13.59 32.50
N ASP A 257 -22.85 13.92 33.15
CA ASP A 257 -24.12 14.42 32.64
C ASP A 257 -24.09 15.75 31.87
N GLU A 258 -25.18 15.94 31.12
CA GLU A 258 -25.88 17.19 30.81
C GLU A 258 -25.22 18.24 29.89
N SER A 259 -25.80 18.42 28.69
CA SER A 259 -26.74 19.53 28.47
C SER A 259 -27.41 19.44 27.09
N ASP A 260 -28.72 19.66 27.13
CA ASP A 260 -29.62 19.91 26.02
C ASP A 260 -29.20 21.15 25.22
N ASP A 261 -29.30 21.09 23.89
CA ASP A 261 -29.71 22.24 23.10
C ASP A 261 -30.44 21.78 21.83
N GLU A 262 -31.68 22.25 21.73
CA GLU A 262 -32.61 22.17 20.62
C GLU A 262 -32.11 22.88 19.35
N PHE A 263 -32.84 22.62 18.27
CA PHE A 263 -33.07 23.42 17.05
C PHE A 263 -32.34 23.00 15.78
N GLY A 264 -33.14 22.57 14.79
CA GLY A 264 -32.75 22.64 13.38
C GLY A 264 -33.52 21.75 12.43
N ASP A 265 -34.84 21.91 12.33
CA ASP A 265 -35.64 21.43 11.19
C ASP A 265 -35.16 22.13 9.90
N GLY A 266 -34.85 21.33 8.88
CA GLY A 266 -34.30 21.76 7.60
C GLY A 266 -34.40 20.64 6.58
N SER A 267 -35.62 20.41 6.12
CA SER A 267 -35.94 19.64 4.93
C SER A 267 -35.37 20.33 3.69
N ASP A 268 -34.77 19.55 2.78
CA ASP A 268 -34.85 19.80 1.33
C ASP A 268 -34.49 18.54 0.53
N ASP A 269 -35.50 18.09 -0.21
CA ASP A 269 -35.49 17.04 -1.21
C ASP A 269 -34.61 17.41 -2.41
N VAL A 270 -33.65 16.56 -2.79
CA VAL A 270 -33.21 16.43 -4.18
C VAL A 270 -32.97 14.97 -4.54
N SER A 271 -33.96 14.44 -5.26
CA SER A 271 -33.94 13.29 -6.16
C SER A 271 -32.88 13.42 -7.26
N GLY A 272 -32.18 12.32 -7.61
CA GLY A 272 -31.43 12.27 -8.87
C GLY A 272 -30.43 11.12 -9.02
N ASP A 273 -30.97 9.97 -9.42
CA ASP A 273 -30.42 9.02 -10.40
C ASP A 273 -29.21 8.14 -10.04
N GLU A 274 -29.57 6.93 -9.62
CA GLU A 274 -28.75 5.73 -9.51
C GLU A 274 -28.42 5.15 -10.90
N GLU A 275 -27.14 5.05 -11.26
CA GLU A 275 -26.67 4.10 -12.28
C GLU A 275 -25.99 2.91 -11.58
N GLY A 276 -26.79 1.88 -11.32
CA GLY A 276 -26.35 0.61 -10.76
C GLY A 276 -25.54 -0.22 -11.76
N TRP A 277 -24.28 -0.50 -11.43
CA TRP A 277 -23.52 -1.60 -12.03
C TRP A 277 -23.74 -2.85 -11.19
N ILE A 278 -24.69 -3.67 -11.62
CA ILE A 278 -24.93 -5.00 -11.06
C ILE A 278 -23.82 -5.92 -11.58
N VAL A 279 -22.84 -6.25 -10.74
CA VAL A 279 -21.94 -7.39 -10.96
C VAL A 279 -22.53 -8.58 -10.23
N THR A 280 -23.19 -9.47 -10.98
CA THR A 280 -23.68 -10.75 -10.47
C THR A 280 -22.51 -11.70 -10.21
N THR A 281 -22.18 -11.92 -8.94
CA THR A 281 -21.39 -13.07 -8.48
C THR A 281 -22.33 -14.26 -8.28
N THR A 282 -22.32 -15.21 -9.21
CA THR A 282 -23.00 -16.50 -9.04
C THR A 282 -22.26 -17.34 -8.01
N ARG A 283 -22.80 -17.42 -6.79
CA ARG A 283 -22.50 -18.49 -5.82
C ARG A 283 -23.20 -19.77 -6.31
N GLY A 284 -22.42 -20.73 -6.80
CA GLY A 284 -22.90 -22.08 -7.08
C GLY A 284 -23.14 -22.81 -5.76
N ALA A 285 -24.41 -23.04 -5.43
CA ALA A 285 -24.80 -24.00 -4.41
C ALA A 285 -24.72 -25.41 -5.02
N SER A 286 -23.83 -26.25 -4.50
CA SER A 286 -23.90 -27.70 -4.70
C SER A 286 -24.89 -28.26 -3.68
N SER A 287 -26.00 -28.81 -4.18
CA SER A 287 -26.87 -29.72 -3.43
C SER A 287 -26.41 -31.16 -3.65
N GLU A 288 -26.77 -31.99 -2.68
CA GLU A 288 -26.50 -33.42 -2.48
C GLU A 288 -26.72 -34.35 -3.68
#